data_AF-A0A961PM53-F1
#
_entry.id   AF-A0A961PM53-F1
#
_cell.length_a   1.000
_cell.length_b   1.000
_cell.length_c   1.000
_cell.angle_alpha   90.00
_cell.angle_beta   90.00
_cell.angle_gamma   90.00
#
_symmetry.space_group_name_H-M   'P 1'
#
loop_
_entity.id
_entity.type
_entity.pdbx_description
1 polymer ?
#
loop_
_entity_poly.entity_id
_entity_poly.type
_entity_poly.pdbx_seq_one_letter_code
_entity_poly.pdbx_strand_id
1 'polypeptide(L)'
;MKLYVPLDSAAVALGADDVAAAIRAEADRRGLDLTLVRNGSRGMVWLEPLVELETDAGRMAFGPMTPADVPALFDNPEGHTRALGLTEALPWMARQTRLTFARVGVTDPLSLADYEAHGGLRGLKRALTMTPAQVVQEVTESGLRGRGGAGFPTGIKWKTVHDAPAAQKYIVCNADEGDSATFADRMLMEGDPLTLIEGMAIAGIAVGATRGYVYTRSEYPVAIEMMRQAIAVARAAGVLGARVLGSDHAFDMEVRVGAGAYV
;
A
#
# COMPACT_ATOMS: atom_id res chain seq x y z
N MET A 1 21.06 -13.49 2.32
CA MET A 1 20.69 -12.36 3.22
C MET A 1 19.44 -11.69 2.66
N LYS A 2 18.50 -11.25 3.50
CA LYS A 2 17.33 -10.48 3.06
C LYS A 2 17.36 -9.07 3.64
N LEU A 3 17.36 -8.07 2.76
CA LEU A 3 17.35 -6.66 3.10
C LEU A 3 16.10 -6.00 2.51
N TYR A 4 15.64 -4.93 3.16
CA TYR A 4 14.52 -4.12 2.73
C TYR A 4 14.99 -2.68 2.57
N VAL A 5 14.69 -2.06 1.43
CA VAL A 5 15.02 -0.66 1.13
C VAL A 5 13.79 0.01 0.53
N PRO A 6 13.21 1.03 1.18
CA PRO A 6 11.96 1.60 0.72
C PRO A 6 12.01 2.16 -0.72
N LEU A 7 10.90 2.02 -1.46
CA LEU A 7 10.67 2.64 -2.78
C LEU A 7 9.68 3.81 -2.73
N ASP A 8 9.14 4.13 -1.55
CA ASP A 8 8.27 5.30 -1.35
C ASP A 8 8.98 6.56 -1.83
N SER A 9 8.24 7.46 -2.47
CA SER A 9 8.80 8.68 -3.05
C SER A 9 9.54 9.57 -2.05
N ALA A 10 9.17 9.57 -0.76
CA ALA A 10 9.92 10.28 0.27
C ALA A 10 11.29 9.64 0.52
N ALA A 11 11.39 8.31 0.52
CA ALA A 11 12.65 7.60 0.68
C ALA A 11 13.53 7.73 -0.56
N VAL A 12 12.94 7.61 -1.75
CA VAL A 12 13.64 7.82 -3.04
C VAL A 12 14.20 9.23 -3.13
N ALA A 13 13.42 10.25 -2.73
CA ALA A 13 13.90 11.64 -2.67
C ALA A 13 15.07 11.85 -1.71
N LEU A 14 15.26 10.95 -0.73
CA LEU A 14 16.35 10.93 0.23
C LEU A 14 17.49 9.95 -0.15
N GLY A 15 17.49 9.42 -1.37
CA GLY A 15 18.58 8.60 -1.91
C GLY A 15 18.42 7.09 -1.72
N ALA A 16 17.21 6.59 -1.47
CA ALA A 16 16.98 5.16 -1.26
C ALA A 16 17.37 4.28 -2.47
N ASP A 17 17.22 4.78 -3.71
CA ASP A 17 17.65 4.04 -4.90
C ASP A 17 19.18 3.88 -4.97
N ASP A 18 19.93 4.92 -4.59
CA ASP A 18 21.39 4.85 -4.52
C ASP A 18 21.85 3.88 -3.43
N VAL A 19 21.16 3.86 -2.28
CA VAL A 19 21.42 2.89 -1.20
C VAL A 19 21.12 1.47 -1.66
N ALA A 20 19.99 1.23 -2.34
CA ALA A 20 19.66 -0.08 -2.92
C ALA A 20 20.70 -0.54 -3.96
N ALA A 21 21.16 0.37 -4.83
CA ALA A 21 22.20 0.08 -5.80
C ALA A 21 23.54 -0.28 -5.13
N ALA A 22 23.94 0.48 -4.11
CA ALA A 22 25.14 0.21 -3.33
C ALA A 22 25.07 -1.14 -2.60
N ILE A 23 23.91 -1.50 -2.03
CA ILE A 23 23.69 -2.80 -1.38
C ILE A 23 23.86 -3.96 -2.38
N ARG A 24 23.29 -3.84 -3.59
CA ARG A 24 23.46 -4.87 -4.64
C ARG A 24 24.92 -5.02 -5.04
N ALA A 25 25.59 -3.91 -5.35
CA ALA A 25 26.99 -3.91 -5.74
C ALA A 25 27.90 -4.51 -4.66
N GLU A 26 27.60 -4.22 -3.38
CA GLU A 26 28.36 -4.75 -2.25
C GLU A 26 28.13 -6.25 -2.04
N ALA A 27 26.90 -6.74 -2.21
CA ALA A 27 26.62 -8.17 -2.18
C ALA A 27 27.34 -8.91 -3.32
N ASP A 28 27.28 -8.38 -4.54
CA ASP A 28 27.97 -8.93 -5.71
C ASP A 28 29.49 -8.97 -5.49
N ARG A 29 30.09 -7.88 -4.98
CA ARG A 29 31.52 -7.80 -4.65
C ARG A 29 31.96 -8.86 -3.64
N ARG A 30 31.07 -9.21 -2.70
CA ARG A 30 31.32 -10.21 -1.66
C ARG A 30 30.89 -11.63 -2.08
N GLY A 31 30.25 -11.80 -3.24
CA GLY A 31 29.72 -13.09 -3.69
C GLY A 31 28.61 -13.63 -2.79
N LEU A 32 27.80 -12.75 -2.19
CA LEU A 32 26.73 -13.12 -1.26
C LEU A 32 25.39 -13.20 -1.98
N ASP A 33 24.60 -14.22 -1.64
CA ASP A 33 23.21 -14.30 -2.08
C ASP A 33 22.35 -13.26 -1.35
N LEU A 34 21.70 -12.37 -2.13
CA LEU A 34 20.93 -11.23 -1.65
C LEU A 34 19.51 -11.26 -2.19
N THR A 35 18.55 -11.27 -1.27
CA THR A 35 17.17 -10.92 -1.55
C THR A 35 16.95 -9.47 -1.12
N LEU A 36 16.89 -8.55 -2.08
CA LEU A 36 16.59 -7.15 -1.81
C LEU A 36 15.13 -6.84 -2.11
N VAL A 37 14.34 -6.64 -1.06
CA VAL A 37 12.93 -6.23 -1.17
C VAL A 37 12.86 -4.72 -1.24
N ARG A 38 12.13 -4.19 -2.22
CA ARG A 38 11.80 -2.77 -2.30
C ARG A 38 10.43 -2.54 -1.65
N ASN A 39 10.40 -2.38 -0.33
CA ASN A 39 9.17 -2.21 0.45
C ASN A 39 8.62 -0.78 0.36
N GLY A 40 7.41 -0.55 0.89
CA GLY A 40 6.95 0.82 1.18
C GLY A 40 7.76 1.48 2.31
N SER A 41 7.50 2.76 2.60
CA SER A 41 8.05 3.40 3.81
C SER A 41 7.30 2.97 5.07
N ARG A 42 8.02 2.89 6.20
CA ARG A 42 7.42 2.73 7.54
C ARG A 42 6.73 4.01 8.04
N GLY A 43 6.93 5.15 7.38
CA GLY A 43 6.38 6.46 7.73
C GLY A 43 7.23 7.27 8.70
N MET A 44 8.38 6.74 9.15
CA MET A 44 9.37 7.47 9.95
C MET A 44 10.31 8.25 9.04
N VAL A 45 9.79 9.27 8.34
CA VAL A 45 10.49 9.95 7.24
C VAL A 45 11.85 10.55 7.66
N TRP A 46 12.03 10.93 8.93
CA TRP A 46 13.32 11.42 9.43
C TRP A 46 14.43 10.34 9.53
N LEU A 47 14.06 9.07 9.38
CA LEU A 47 14.98 7.94 9.33
C LEU A 47 15.17 7.40 7.92
N GLU A 48 14.47 7.96 6.91
CA GLU A 48 14.62 7.50 5.53
C GLU A 48 15.95 8.01 4.92
N PRO A 49 16.65 7.19 4.10
CA PRO A 49 16.37 5.79 3.76
C PRO A 49 16.54 4.85 4.95
N LEU A 50 15.47 4.17 5.33
CA LEU A 50 15.42 3.24 6.46
C LEU A 50 15.62 1.82 5.93
N VAL A 51 16.86 1.33 6.00
CA VAL A 51 17.18 -0.04 5.60
C VAL A 51 16.77 -0.99 6.72
N GLU A 52 16.15 -2.12 6.39
CA GLU A 52 15.89 -3.18 7.36
C GLU A 52 16.61 -4.48 6.97
N LEU A 53 17.24 -5.15 7.94
CA LEU A 53 17.81 -6.49 7.81
C LEU A 53 16.90 -7.52 8.46
N GLU A 54 16.57 -8.59 7.74
CA GLU A 54 15.86 -9.72 8.33
C GLU A 54 16.79 -10.54 9.22
N THR A 55 16.35 -10.80 10.45
CA THR A 55 17.03 -11.64 11.44
C THR A 55 16.03 -12.57 12.12
N ASP A 56 16.50 -13.56 12.87
CA ASP A 56 15.64 -14.48 13.64
C ASP A 56 14.80 -13.75 14.71
N ALA A 57 15.28 -12.61 15.22
CA ALA A 57 14.56 -11.79 16.18
C ALA A 57 13.52 -10.85 15.54
N GLY A 58 13.45 -10.82 14.21
CA GLY A 58 12.65 -9.87 13.42
C GLY A 58 13.53 -8.93 12.59
N ARG A 59 12.91 -7.88 12.04
CA ARG A 59 13.63 -6.90 11.22
C ARG A 59 14.37 -5.89 12.08
N MET A 60 15.67 -5.74 11.83
CA MET A 60 16.52 -4.73 12.46
C MET A 60 16.67 -3.52 11.54
N ALA A 61 16.41 -2.33 12.06
CA ALA A 61 16.39 -1.09 11.30
C ALA A 61 17.72 -0.34 11.35
N PHE A 62 18.06 0.32 10.24
CA PHE A 62 19.23 1.18 10.08
C PHE A 62 18.81 2.45 9.36
N GLY A 63 19.06 3.62 9.95
CA GLY A 63 18.66 4.87 9.30
C GLY A 63 19.12 6.15 10.01
N PRO A 64 19.17 7.28 9.29
CA PRO A 64 19.10 7.36 7.82
C PRO A 64 20.39 6.84 7.19
N MET A 65 20.27 5.95 6.19
CA MET A 65 21.39 5.32 5.50
C MET A 65 21.80 6.11 4.26
N THR A 66 23.10 6.17 3.99
CA THR A 66 23.67 6.66 2.73
C THR A 66 24.45 5.52 2.05
N PRO A 67 24.79 5.64 0.74
CA PRO A 67 25.62 4.65 0.06
C PRO A 67 26.96 4.38 0.76
N ALA A 68 27.53 5.39 1.43
CA ALA A 68 28.81 5.28 2.15
C ALA A 68 28.72 4.41 3.42
N ASP A 69 27.52 4.27 4.00
CA ASP A 69 27.30 3.44 5.19
C ASP A 69 27.18 1.94 4.82
N VAL A 70 26.90 1.60 3.56
CA VAL A 70 26.58 0.23 3.13
C VAL A 70 27.69 -0.79 3.42
N PRO A 71 28.99 -0.54 3.17
CA PRO A 71 30.02 -1.55 3.46
C PRO A 71 30.02 -2.00 4.92
N ALA A 72 29.80 -1.07 5.87
CA ALA A 72 29.78 -1.37 7.30
C ALA A 72 28.58 -2.26 7.69
N LEU A 73 27.45 -2.14 7.00
CA LEU A 73 26.28 -2.99 7.21
C LEU A 73 26.59 -4.47 6.94
N PHE A 74 27.43 -4.75 5.93
CA PHE A 74 27.85 -6.10 5.59
C PHE A 74 29.00 -6.63 6.48
N ASP A 75 29.76 -5.75 7.13
CA ASP A 75 30.87 -6.14 8.01
C ASP A 75 30.39 -6.54 9.41
N ASN A 76 29.62 -5.66 10.06
CA ASN A 76 29.09 -5.89 11.40
C ASN A 76 27.77 -5.13 11.59
N PRO A 77 26.62 -5.73 11.24
CA PRO A 77 25.32 -5.08 11.36
C PRO A 77 24.97 -4.72 12.82
N GLU A 78 25.35 -5.52 13.81
CA GLU A 78 25.03 -5.24 15.23
C GLU A 78 25.80 -4.03 15.78
N GLY A 79 27.05 -3.84 15.33
CA GLY A 79 27.90 -2.71 15.71
C GLY A 79 27.75 -1.47 14.82
N HIS A 80 26.79 -1.47 13.90
CA HIS A 80 26.63 -0.40 12.91
C HIS A 80 26.21 0.92 13.59
N THR A 81 26.85 2.03 13.21
CA THR A 81 26.59 3.36 13.81
C THR A 81 25.18 3.88 13.57
N ARG A 82 24.51 3.38 12.51
CA ARG A 82 23.11 3.66 12.18
C ARG A 82 22.12 2.63 12.70
N ALA A 83 22.54 1.61 13.45
CA ALA A 83 21.64 0.59 13.97
C ALA A 83 20.64 1.20 14.97
N LEU A 84 19.37 0.86 14.82
CA LEU A 84 18.26 1.37 15.66
C LEU A 84 17.61 0.26 16.50
N GLY A 85 17.97 -1.01 16.27
CA GLY A 85 17.34 -2.18 16.87
C GLY A 85 16.15 -2.68 16.06
N LEU A 86 15.26 -3.46 16.69
CA LEU A 86 14.11 -4.05 16.01
C LEU A 86 13.11 -2.96 15.56
N THR A 87 12.75 -2.95 14.27
CA THR A 87 11.91 -1.91 13.66
C THR A 87 10.58 -1.72 14.41
N GLU A 88 9.92 -2.83 14.75
CA GLU A 88 8.62 -2.82 15.44
C GLU A 88 8.73 -2.39 16.91
N ALA A 89 9.92 -2.50 17.52
CA ALA A 89 10.17 -2.08 18.89
C ALA A 89 10.49 -0.58 19.03
N LEU A 90 10.72 0.12 17.91
CA LEU A 90 10.95 1.56 17.92
C LEU A 90 9.74 2.28 18.54
N PRO A 91 9.93 3.17 19.54
CA PRO A 91 8.82 3.76 20.29
C PRO A 91 7.76 4.44 19.42
N TRP A 92 8.15 5.04 18.30
CA TRP A 92 7.20 5.67 17.38
C TRP A 92 6.33 4.65 16.63
N MET A 93 6.90 3.48 16.28
CA MET A 93 6.16 2.39 15.63
C MET A 93 5.26 1.65 16.63
N ALA A 94 5.84 1.25 17.77
CA ALA A 94 5.17 0.43 18.78
C ALA A 94 3.92 1.09 19.41
N ARG A 95 3.84 2.42 19.39
CA ARG A 95 2.73 3.18 20.01
C ARG A 95 1.56 3.47 19.07
N GLN A 96 1.55 2.90 17.86
CA GLN A 96 0.49 3.13 16.88
C GLN A 96 -0.55 2.00 16.86
N THR A 97 -1.75 2.35 16.42
CA THR A 97 -2.79 1.39 16.05
C THR A 97 -2.96 1.40 14.53
N ARG A 98 -2.09 0.67 13.82
CA ARG A 98 -2.06 0.65 12.35
C ARG A 98 -3.11 -0.33 11.80
N LEU A 99 -4.39 0.06 11.80
CA LEU A 99 -5.46 -0.75 11.21
C LEU A 99 -5.39 -0.75 9.68
N THR A 100 -5.47 0.43 9.06
CA THR A 100 -5.37 0.58 7.59
C THR A 100 -3.94 0.42 7.10
N PHE A 101 -2.97 0.93 7.86
CA PHE A 101 -1.55 0.95 7.49
C PHE A 101 -0.78 -0.31 7.95
N ALA A 102 -1.48 -1.39 8.29
CA ALA A 102 -0.90 -2.60 8.88
C ALA A 102 0.27 -3.20 8.07
N ARG A 103 0.21 -3.08 6.73
CA ARG A 103 1.22 -3.61 5.79
C ARG A 103 2.15 -2.55 5.21
N VAL A 104 1.83 -1.26 5.36
CA VAL A 104 2.61 -0.18 4.73
C VAL A 104 4.03 -0.16 5.32
N GLY A 105 4.99 -0.48 4.45
CA GLY A 105 6.42 -0.64 4.77
C GLY A 105 6.83 -2.02 5.28
N VAL A 106 5.88 -2.96 5.39
CA VAL A 106 6.14 -4.36 5.76
C VAL A 106 6.41 -5.20 4.52
N THR A 107 5.60 -5.04 3.48
CA THR A 107 5.55 -5.93 2.31
C THR A 107 6.27 -5.33 1.10
N ASP A 108 6.59 -6.16 0.12
CA ASP A 108 6.73 -5.69 -1.27
C ASP A 108 5.34 -5.20 -1.76
N PRO A 109 5.17 -3.91 -2.13
CA PRO A 109 3.87 -3.36 -2.49
C PRO A 109 3.19 -4.01 -3.71
N LEU A 110 3.95 -4.70 -4.57
CA LEU A 110 3.45 -5.36 -5.78
C LEU A 110 3.40 -6.89 -5.66
N SER A 111 3.82 -7.45 -4.52
CA SER A 111 3.73 -8.88 -4.25
C SER A 111 2.34 -9.26 -3.72
N LEU A 112 1.54 -9.90 -4.56
CA LEU A 112 0.26 -10.46 -4.11
C LEU A 112 0.45 -11.53 -3.02
N ALA A 113 1.53 -12.31 -3.11
CA ALA A 113 1.86 -13.32 -2.10
C ALA A 113 2.15 -12.68 -0.73
N ASP A 114 2.91 -11.59 -0.68
CA ASP A 114 3.14 -10.84 0.56
C ASP A 114 1.83 -10.27 1.08
N TYR A 115 1.01 -9.70 0.20
CA TYR A 115 -0.29 -9.14 0.55
C TYR A 115 -1.19 -10.19 1.23
N GLU A 116 -1.35 -11.36 0.62
CA GLU A 116 -2.14 -12.47 1.18
C GLU A 116 -1.57 -13.02 2.48
N ALA A 117 -0.23 -13.18 2.57
CA ALA A 117 0.45 -13.64 3.78
C ALA A 117 0.19 -12.72 4.98
N HIS A 118 -0.08 -11.43 4.72
CA HIS A 118 -0.39 -10.43 5.74
C HIS A 118 -1.89 -10.08 5.80
N GLY A 119 -2.75 -11.05 5.47
CA GLY A 119 -4.19 -10.98 5.63
C GLY A 119 -4.95 -10.28 4.51
N GLY A 120 -4.27 -9.91 3.43
CA GLY A 120 -4.88 -9.43 2.20
C GLY A 120 -5.87 -10.43 1.60
N LEU A 121 -6.84 -9.92 0.84
CA LEU A 121 -7.97 -10.62 0.23
C LEU A 121 -8.95 -11.29 1.20
N ARG A 122 -8.68 -11.32 2.52
CA ARG A 122 -9.61 -11.89 3.50
C ARG A 122 -10.95 -11.14 3.50
N GLY A 123 -10.92 -9.81 3.36
CA GLY A 123 -12.11 -8.97 3.29
C GLY A 123 -12.93 -9.26 2.03
N LEU A 124 -12.26 -9.29 0.87
CA LEU A 124 -12.90 -9.58 -0.40
C LEU A 124 -13.47 -11.00 -0.45
N LYS A 125 -12.70 -12.01 -0.03
CA LYS A 125 -13.15 -13.41 0.02
C LYS A 125 -14.42 -13.55 0.88
N ARG A 126 -14.50 -12.83 2.00
CA ARG A 126 -15.71 -12.81 2.84
C ARG A 126 -16.87 -12.02 2.22
N ALA A 127 -16.59 -10.87 1.59
CA ALA A 127 -17.62 -10.09 0.91
C ALA A 127 -18.30 -10.90 -0.21
N LEU A 128 -17.55 -11.76 -0.90
CA LEU A 128 -18.07 -12.65 -1.95
C LEU A 128 -19.01 -13.75 -1.42
N THR A 129 -18.97 -14.07 -0.12
CA THR A 129 -19.91 -15.03 0.50
C THR A 129 -21.16 -14.34 1.06
N MET A 130 -21.28 -13.03 0.89
CA MET A 130 -22.35 -12.20 1.43
C MET A 130 -23.21 -11.65 0.29
N THR A 131 -24.46 -11.33 0.59
CA THR A 131 -25.26 -10.50 -0.31
C THR A 131 -24.73 -9.06 -0.29
N PRO A 132 -24.88 -8.30 -1.39
CA PRO A 132 -24.45 -6.90 -1.44
C PRO A 132 -25.01 -6.04 -0.30
N ALA A 133 -26.28 -6.26 0.09
CA ALA A 133 -26.92 -5.56 1.20
C ALA A 133 -26.26 -5.88 2.56
N GLN A 134 -25.81 -7.11 2.78
CA GLN A 134 -25.07 -7.48 4.01
C GLN A 134 -23.71 -6.78 4.06
N VAL A 135 -23.02 -6.63 2.93
CA VAL A 135 -21.74 -5.89 2.89
C VAL A 135 -21.95 -4.41 3.23
N VAL A 136 -23.01 -3.78 2.69
CA VAL A 136 -23.39 -2.40 3.04
C VAL A 136 -23.71 -2.28 4.53
N GLN A 137 -24.44 -3.24 5.09
CA GLN A 137 -24.79 -3.25 6.51
C GLN A 137 -23.55 -3.34 7.40
N GLU A 138 -22.59 -4.19 7.05
CA GLU A 138 -21.37 -4.35 7.86
C GLU A 138 -20.49 -3.09 7.85
N VAL A 139 -20.38 -2.39 6.72
CA VAL A 139 -19.72 -1.07 6.65
C VAL A 139 -20.48 -0.01 7.45
N THR A 140 -21.82 -0.14 7.56
CA THR A 140 -22.64 0.74 8.39
C THR A 140 -22.38 0.48 9.87
N GLU A 141 -22.37 -0.78 10.30
CA GLU A 141 -22.14 -1.22 11.68
C GLU A 141 -20.71 -0.90 12.15
N SER A 142 -19.73 -0.89 11.25
CA SER A 142 -18.36 -0.50 11.59
C SER A 142 -18.23 0.98 12.00
N GLY A 143 -19.26 1.80 11.74
CA GLY A 143 -19.22 3.25 12.01
C GLY A 143 -18.24 4.02 11.13
N LEU A 144 -17.82 3.47 9.97
CA LEU A 144 -16.85 4.11 9.10
C LEU A 144 -17.41 5.43 8.55
N ARG A 145 -16.66 6.51 8.75
CA ARG A 145 -16.94 7.85 8.20
C ARG A 145 -15.96 8.19 7.09
N GLY A 146 -16.39 9.04 6.15
CA GLY A 146 -15.55 9.53 5.06
C GLY A 146 -14.28 10.21 5.59
N ARG A 147 -13.12 9.74 5.12
CA ARG A 147 -11.81 10.18 5.61
C ARG A 147 -11.23 11.40 4.88
N GLY A 148 -11.83 11.81 3.77
CA GLY A 148 -11.48 13.07 3.07
C GLY A 148 -12.05 14.33 3.73
N GLY A 149 -12.16 14.37 5.07
CA GLY A 149 -12.59 15.57 5.82
C GLY A 149 -14.08 15.66 6.16
N ALA A 150 -14.99 15.51 5.19
CA ALA A 150 -16.43 15.75 5.41
C ALA A 150 -17.10 14.81 6.43
N GLY A 151 -16.51 13.63 6.68
CA GLY A 151 -16.96 12.75 7.76
C GLY A 151 -18.37 12.17 7.59
N PHE A 152 -18.90 12.10 6.37
CA PHE A 152 -20.21 11.50 6.10
C PHE A 152 -20.18 9.97 6.34
N PRO A 153 -21.20 9.35 6.94
CA PRO A 153 -21.21 7.90 7.16
C PRO A 153 -21.13 7.10 5.85
N THR A 154 -20.11 6.25 5.73
CA THR A 154 -19.78 5.53 4.49
C THR A 154 -20.86 4.52 4.13
N GLY A 155 -21.36 3.77 5.12
CA GLY A 155 -22.43 2.79 4.92
C GLY A 155 -23.73 3.42 4.42
N ILE A 156 -24.10 4.61 4.92
CA ILE A 156 -25.27 5.35 4.42
C ILE A 156 -25.08 5.76 2.97
N LYS A 157 -23.89 6.28 2.61
CA LYS A 157 -23.57 6.63 1.22
C LYS A 157 -23.69 5.41 0.30
N TRP A 158 -23.15 4.28 0.71
CA TRP A 158 -23.22 3.04 -0.07
C TRP A 158 -24.65 2.52 -0.20
N LYS A 159 -25.45 2.60 0.87
CA LYS A 159 -26.87 2.25 0.83
C LYS A 159 -27.63 3.06 -0.22
N THR A 160 -27.42 4.37 -0.28
CA THR A 160 -28.06 5.22 -1.31
C THR A 160 -27.69 4.77 -2.72
N VAL A 161 -26.43 4.42 -2.97
CA VAL A 161 -25.98 3.94 -4.30
C VAL A 161 -26.52 2.53 -4.59
N HIS A 162 -26.56 1.65 -3.59
CA HIS A 162 -27.11 0.30 -3.70
C HIS A 162 -28.59 0.34 -4.10
N ASP A 163 -29.40 1.15 -3.41
CA ASP A 163 -30.85 1.26 -3.64
C ASP A 163 -31.21 1.98 -4.95
N ALA A 164 -30.29 2.77 -5.52
CA ALA A 164 -30.55 3.50 -6.76
C ALA A 164 -30.67 2.57 -7.97
N PRO A 165 -31.77 2.63 -8.77
CA PRO A 165 -31.92 1.82 -9.96
C PRO A 165 -31.05 2.36 -11.10
N ALA A 166 -30.09 1.57 -11.56
CA ALA A 166 -29.27 1.86 -12.74
C ALA A 166 -28.66 0.57 -13.30
N ALA A 167 -28.57 0.46 -14.63
CA ALA A 167 -27.89 -0.66 -15.28
C ALA A 167 -26.37 -0.62 -15.08
N GLN A 168 -25.80 0.57 -14.93
CA GLN A 168 -24.38 0.78 -14.69
C GLN A 168 -24.19 1.72 -13.50
N LYS A 169 -23.37 1.29 -12.55
CA LYS A 169 -22.91 2.07 -11.40
C LYS A 169 -21.38 2.13 -11.39
N TYR A 170 -20.83 3.08 -10.66
CA TYR A 170 -19.38 3.31 -10.62
C TYR A 170 -18.87 3.44 -9.19
N ILE A 171 -17.62 3.03 -8.98
CA ILE A 171 -16.84 3.38 -7.80
C ILE A 171 -15.81 4.43 -8.22
N VAL A 172 -15.72 5.53 -7.50
CA VAL A 172 -14.69 6.54 -7.73
C VAL A 172 -13.91 6.74 -6.44
N CYS A 173 -12.60 6.50 -6.51
CA CYS A 173 -11.67 6.87 -5.47
C CYS A 173 -11.15 8.28 -5.81
N ASN A 174 -11.35 9.21 -4.87
CA ASN A 174 -10.68 10.50 -4.89
C ASN A 174 -9.33 10.31 -4.22
N ALA A 175 -8.26 10.35 -5.02
CA ALA A 175 -6.87 10.31 -4.60
C ALA A 175 -6.13 11.58 -5.06
N ASP A 176 -6.84 12.72 -5.07
CA ASP A 176 -6.25 14.00 -5.45
C ASP A 176 -5.36 14.58 -4.35
N GLU A 177 -5.61 14.25 -3.06
CA GLU A 177 -4.80 14.64 -1.87
C GLU A 177 -4.08 15.99 -2.04
N GLY A 178 -4.84 17.01 -2.46
CA GLY A 178 -4.30 18.31 -2.87
C GLY A 178 -3.87 19.20 -1.71
N ASP A 179 -4.28 18.85 -0.48
CA ASP A 179 -3.93 19.58 0.73
C ASP A 179 -2.42 19.51 1.00
N SER A 180 -1.85 20.61 1.48
CA SER A 180 -0.44 20.62 1.88
C SER A 180 -0.23 19.69 3.08
N ALA A 181 0.90 18.98 3.09
CA ALA A 181 1.34 18.08 4.17
C ALA A 181 0.47 16.83 4.41
N THR A 182 -0.53 16.56 3.55
CA THR A 182 -1.18 15.24 3.48
C THR A 182 -0.39 14.35 2.52
N PHE A 183 -0.16 13.11 2.94
CA PHE A 183 0.56 12.10 2.16
C PHE A 183 0.12 10.68 2.51
N ALA A 184 -1.01 10.53 3.21
CA ALA A 184 -1.50 9.23 3.63
C ALA A 184 -2.04 8.44 2.44
N ASP A 185 -2.74 9.11 1.52
CA ASP A 185 -3.25 8.49 0.30
C ASP A 185 -2.08 8.11 -0.61
N ARG A 186 -1.11 9.02 -0.76
CA ARG A 186 0.16 8.73 -1.46
C ARG A 186 0.85 7.49 -0.91
N MET A 187 1.08 7.46 0.40
CA MET A 187 1.77 6.34 1.06
C MET A 187 1.02 5.02 0.92
N LEU A 188 -0.32 5.04 0.95
CA LEU A 188 -1.11 3.83 0.75
C LEU A 188 -1.03 3.33 -0.70
N MET A 189 -1.13 4.22 -1.68
CA MET A 189 -1.01 3.87 -3.11
C MET A 189 0.39 3.41 -3.49
N GLU A 190 1.44 3.92 -2.86
CA GLU A 190 2.82 3.52 -3.12
C GLU A 190 3.23 2.28 -2.31
N GLY A 191 2.78 2.17 -1.06
CA GLY A 191 3.26 1.18 -0.10
C GLY A 191 2.35 -0.04 0.11
N ASP A 192 1.06 0.04 -0.22
CA ASP A 192 0.10 -1.08 -0.12
C ASP A 192 -1.09 -0.90 -1.11
N PRO A 193 -0.84 -0.76 -2.43
CA PRO A 193 -1.87 -0.45 -3.42
C PRO A 193 -2.97 -1.52 -3.53
N LEU A 194 -2.64 -2.78 -3.22
CA LEU A 194 -3.59 -3.90 -3.24
C LEU A 194 -4.70 -3.71 -2.20
N THR A 195 -4.45 -3.01 -1.08
CA THR A 195 -5.49 -2.62 -0.12
C THR A 195 -6.55 -1.72 -0.75
N LEU A 196 -6.14 -0.72 -1.55
CA LEU A 196 -7.09 0.17 -2.22
C LEU A 196 -7.91 -0.59 -3.27
N ILE A 197 -7.25 -1.47 -4.04
CA ILE A 197 -7.89 -2.32 -5.03
C ILE A 197 -8.94 -3.23 -4.38
N GLU A 198 -8.58 -3.92 -3.29
CA GLU A 198 -9.49 -4.77 -2.53
C GLU A 198 -10.69 -3.97 -2.00
N GLY A 199 -10.44 -2.81 -1.39
CA GLY A 199 -11.50 -1.95 -0.87
C GLY A 199 -12.48 -1.49 -1.95
N MET A 200 -11.97 -1.12 -3.14
CA MET A 200 -12.81 -0.71 -4.27
C MET A 200 -13.59 -1.89 -4.88
N ALA A 201 -13.01 -3.09 -4.93
CA ALA A 201 -13.71 -4.29 -5.36
C ALA A 201 -14.86 -4.65 -4.41
N ILE A 202 -14.62 -4.63 -3.09
CA ILE A 202 -15.65 -4.81 -2.07
C ILE A 202 -16.77 -3.78 -2.24
N ALA A 203 -16.42 -2.50 -2.43
CA ALA A 203 -17.39 -1.44 -2.66
C ALA A 203 -18.21 -1.68 -3.94
N GLY A 204 -17.55 -2.08 -5.03
CA GLY A 204 -18.19 -2.39 -6.31
C GLY A 204 -19.22 -3.49 -6.18
N ILE A 205 -18.85 -4.59 -5.54
CA ILE A 205 -19.73 -5.72 -5.24
C ILE A 205 -20.92 -5.27 -4.37
N ALA A 206 -20.67 -4.49 -3.32
CA ALA A 206 -21.69 -4.04 -2.38
C ALA A 206 -22.78 -3.18 -3.02
N VAL A 207 -22.42 -2.31 -3.98
CA VAL A 207 -23.37 -1.38 -4.60
C VAL A 207 -23.85 -1.82 -5.99
N GLY A 208 -23.29 -2.90 -6.54
CA GLY A 208 -23.57 -3.38 -7.90
C GLY A 208 -22.88 -2.56 -9.00
N ALA A 209 -21.71 -1.98 -8.72
CA ALA A 209 -20.88 -1.32 -9.71
C ALA A 209 -19.85 -2.29 -10.30
N THR A 210 -19.65 -2.22 -11.61
CA THR A 210 -18.70 -3.08 -12.34
C THR A 210 -17.45 -2.33 -12.81
N ARG A 211 -17.41 -1.00 -12.65
CA ARG A 211 -16.30 -0.15 -13.09
C ARG A 211 -15.86 0.84 -12.02
N GLY A 212 -14.56 0.89 -11.79
CA GLY A 212 -13.88 1.76 -10.85
C GLY A 212 -12.97 2.78 -11.53
N TYR A 213 -12.83 3.95 -10.95
CA TYR A 213 -11.81 4.92 -11.32
C TYR A 213 -11.06 5.39 -10.08
N VAL A 214 -9.73 5.40 -10.16
CA VAL A 214 -8.88 6.08 -9.19
C VAL A 214 -8.46 7.40 -9.84
N TYR A 215 -9.03 8.51 -9.40
CA TYR A 215 -8.60 9.83 -9.85
C TYR A 215 -7.44 10.29 -8.97
N THR A 216 -6.24 10.33 -9.54
CA THR A 216 -5.00 10.68 -8.82
C THR A 216 -4.42 11.97 -9.40
N ARG A 217 -3.98 12.86 -8.52
CA ARG A 217 -3.34 14.13 -8.89
C ARG A 217 -2.11 13.92 -9.79
N SER A 218 -1.82 14.88 -10.67
CA SER A 218 -0.65 14.82 -11.55
C SER A 218 0.69 14.83 -10.81
N GLU A 219 0.73 15.36 -9.59
CA GLU A 219 1.97 15.52 -8.82
C GLU A 219 2.43 14.22 -8.14
N TYR A 220 1.67 13.13 -8.22
CA TYR A 220 2.04 11.81 -7.69
C TYR A 220 2.35 10.78 -8.79
N PRO A 221 3.41 10.99 -9.60
CA PRO A 221 3.74 10.08 -10.70
C PRO A 221 4.10 8.66 -10.23
N VAL A 222 4.74 8.53 -9.05
CA VAL A 222 5.10 7.22 -8.47
C VAL A 222 3.84 6.46 -8.05
N ALA A 223 2.91 7.10 -7.32
CA ALA A 223 1.63 6.48 -6.96
C ALA A 223 0.82 6.05 -8.19
N ILE A 224 0.78 6.87 -9.25
CA ILE A 224 0.10 6.53 -10.52
C ILE A 224 0.69 5.25 -11.12
N GLU A 225 2.02 5.16 -11.19
CA GLU A 225 2.69 4.01 -11.77
C GLU A 225 2.54 2.75 -10.91
N MET A 226 2.71 2.87 -9.59
CA MET A 226 2.49 1.78 -8.64
C MET A 226 1.06 1.24 -8.72
N MET A 227 0.06 2.11 -8.79
CA MET A 227 -1.34 1.69 -8.94
C MET A 227 -1.60 1.00 -10.28
N ARG A 228 -1.01 1.46 -11.38
CA ARG A 228 -1.14 0.79 -12.69
C ARG A 228 -0.56 -0.63 -12.66
N GLN A 229 0.63 -0.78 -12.07
CA GLN A 229 1.27 -2.08 -11.90
C GLN A 229 0.45 -2.99 -10.97
N ALA A 230 -0.01 -2.48 -9.83
CA ALA A 230 -0.84 -3.24 -8.91
C ALA A 230 -2.18 -3.67 -9.52
N ILE A 231 -2.82 -2.82 -10.34
CA ILE A 231 -4.02 -3.18 -11.10
C ILE A 231 -3.71 -4.31 -12.09
N ALA A 232 -2.56 -4.27 -12.78
CA ALA A 232 -2.15 -5.34 -13.68
C ALA A 232 -1.93 -6.67 -12.93
N VAL A 233 -1.25 -6.63 -11.77
CA VAL A 233 -1.06 -7.78 -10.88
C VAL A 233 -2.40 -8.34 -10.41
N ALA A 234 -3.30 -7.48 -9.90
CA ALA A 234 -4.61 -7.86 -9.42
C ALA A 234 -5.48 -8.48 -10.53
N ARG A 235 -5.44 -7.93 -11.75
CA ARG A 235 -6.16 -8.48 -12.91
C ARG A 235 -5.59 -9.84 -13.32
N ALA A 236 -4.26 -10.00 -13.36
CA ALA A 236 -3.62 -11.26 -13.69
C ALA A 236 -3.95 -12.38 -12.68
N ALA A 237 -4.13 -12.02 -11.41
CA ALA A 237 -4.53 -12.94 -10.35
C ALA A 237 -6.05 -13.16 -10.23
N GLY A 238 -6.85 -12.53 -11.10
CA GLY A 238 -8.31 -12.63 -11.07
C GLY A 238 -8.98 -11.86 -9.92
N VAL A 239 -8.26 -11.01 -9.17
CA VAL A 239 -8.84 -10.11 -8.17
C VAL A 239 -9.71 -9.03 -8.83
N LEU A 240 -9.38 -8.66 -10.08
CA LEU A 240 -10.16 -7.78 -10.95
C LEU A 240 -10.55 -8.49 -12.24
N GLY A 241 -11.63 -8.06 -12.87
CA GLY A 241 -12.09 -8.52 -14.17
C GLY A 241 -13.55 -8.97 -14.18
N ALA A 242 -13.90 -9.81 -15.16
CA ALA A 242 -15.27 -10.27 -15.38
C ALA A 242 -15.78 -11.26 -14.32
N ARG A 243 -14.86 -11.93 -13.60
CA ARG A 243 -15.17 -12.91 -12.55
C ARG A 243 -14.17 -12.77 -11.40
N VAL A 244 -14.46 -11.85 -10.49
CA VAL A 244 -13.61 -11.55 -9.33
C VAL A 244 -13.43 -12.81 -8.49
N LEU A 245 -12.20 -13.29 -8.36
CA LEU A 245 -11.79 -14.54 -7.72
C LEU A 245 -12.62 -15.76 -8.17
N GLY A 246 -13.04 -15.78 -9.43
CA GLY A 246 -13.86 -16.86 -10.00
C GLY A 246 -15.35 -16.81 -9.60
N SER A 247 -15.79 -15.78 -8.88
CA SER A 247 -17.21 -15.57 -8.54
C SER A 247 -18.06 -15.14 -9.75
N ASP A 248 -19.34 -14.87 -9.49
CA ASP A 248 -20.29 -14.29 -10.45
C ASP A 248 -20.25 -12.75 -10.48
N HIS A 249 -19.40 -12.13 -9.66
CA HIS A 249 -19.25 -10.68 -9.63
C HIS A 249 -18.17 -10.20 -10.62
N ALA A 250 -18.46 -9.10 -11.30
CA ALA A 250 -17.51 -8.39 -12.15
C ALA A 250 -17.13 -7.04 -11.51
N PHE A 251 -15.84 -6.73 -11.50
CA PHE A 251 -15.35 -5.39 -11.16
C PHE A 251 -13.96 -5.18 -11.78
N ASP A 252 -13.79 -4.09 -12.52
CA ASP A 252 -12.49 -3.66 -13.05
C ASP A 252 -12.29 -2.17 -12.81
N MET A 253 -11.05 -1.70 -12.88
CA MET A 253 -10.70 -0.31 -12.58
C MET A 253 -9.51 0.20 -13.38
N GLU A 254 -9.42 1.52 -13.50
CA GLU A 254 -8.30 2.21 -14.12
C GLU A 254 -7.93 3.49 -13.37
N VAL A 255 -6.67 3.91 -13.51
CA VAL A 255 -6.18 5.18 -12.98
C VAL A 255 -6.47 6.29 -13.99
N ARG A 256 -7.03 7.40 -13.51
CA ARG A 256 -7.18 8.66 -14.25
C ARG A 256 -6.28 9.71 -13.61
N VAL A 257 -5.46 10.34 -14.44
CA VAL A 257 -4.50 11.35 -13.99
C VAL A 257 -5.14 12.72 -14.07
N GLY A 258 -5.07 13.48 -12.98
CA GLY A 258 -5.48 14.87 -12.91
C GLY A 258 -4.58 15.80 -13.73
N ALA A 259 -4.88 17.10 -13.69
CA ALA A 259 -4.20 18.11 -14.48
C ALA A 259 -3.82 19.36 -13.67
N GLY A 260 -3.42 19.18 -12.41
CA GLY A 260 -2.89 20.24 -11.55
C GLY A 260 -3.93 21.20 -10.98
N ALA A 261 -5.19 20.78 -10.84
CA ALA A 261 -6.25 21.57 -10.24
C ALA A 261 -6.64 21.00 -8.87
N TYR A 262 -6.60 21.84 -7.83
CA TYR A 262 -6.97 21.50 -6.45
C TYR A 262 -8.48 21.29 -6.24
N VAL A 263 -9.33 21.87 -7.11
CA VAL A 263 -10.80 21.88 -6.99
C VAL A 263 -11.46 20.66 -7.62
#